data_AF-A0A3D1BIC7-F1
#
_entry.id   AF-A0A3D1BIC7-F1
#
_cell.length_a   1.000
_cell.length_b   1.000
_cell.length_c   1.000
_cell.angle_alpha   90.00
_cell.angle_beta   90.00
_cell.angle_gamma   90.00
#
_symmetry.space_group_name_H-M   'P 1'
#
loop_
_entity.id
_entity.type
_entity.pdbx_description
1 polymer ?
#
loop_
_entity_poly.entity_id
_entity_poly.type
_entity_poly.pdbx_seq_one_letter_code
_entity_poly.pdbx_strand_id
1 'polypeptide(L)'
;CIKYANERTKIKSLLRKYEKDIQSQDVKSVSIIVVTKYFRNELIPEYLLISTIAHELCHYTHGFNSPLTRSYKYPHQGSVVKKEMKKRGLGNILRRSDDWLAKNWIQIITYRD
;
A
#
# COMPACT_ATOMS: atom_id res chain seq x y z
N CYS A 1 3.58 0.22 -2.63
CA CYS A 1 3.19 1.60 -2.99
C CYS A 1 1.84 1.60 -3.68
N ILE A 2 0.99 2.57 -3.34
CA ILE A 2 -0.27 2.83 -4.03
C ILE A 2 -0.08 3.81 -5.18
N LYS A 3 -0.80 3.60 -6.29
CA LYS A 3 -0.78 4.45 -7.48
C LYS A 3 -2.21 4.73 -7.94
N TYR A 4 -2.44 5.94 -8.45
CA TYR A 4 -3.71 6.31 -9.07
C TYR A 4 -3.59 6.24 -10.59
N ALA A 5 -4.45 5.47 -11.25
CA ALA A 5 -4.41 5.33 -12.70
C ALA A 5 -5.03 6.55 -13.38
N ASN A 6 -4.32 7.11 -14.34
CA ASN A 6 -4.84 8.10 -15.28
C ASN A 6 -4.08 7.98 -16.62
N GLU A 7 -4.55 8.70 -17.64
CA GLU A 7 -3.99 8.69 -19.00
C GLU A 7 -2.49 9.03 -19.09
N ARG A 8 -1.95 9.73 -18.07
CA ARG A 8 -0.53 10.12 -18.00
C ARG A 8 0.33 9.12 -17.24
N THR A 9 -0.26 8.16 -16.53
CA THR A 9 0.49 7.16 -15.76
C THR A 9 0.92 5.96 -16.60
N LYS A 10 2.01 5.31 -16.19
CA LYS A 10 2.47 4.03 -16.78
C LYS A 10 1.45 2.89 -16.65
N ILE A 11 0.46 3.04 -15.77
CA ILE A 11 -0.59 2.06 -15.49
C ILE A 11 -1.90 2.35 -16.24
N LYS A 12 -1.90 3.29 -17.20
CA LYS A 12 -3.09 3.67 -17.99
C LYS A 12 -3.79 2.51 -18.69
N SER A 13 -3.05 1.46 -19.07
CA SER A 13 -3.65 0.25 -19.68
C SER A 13 -4.68 -0.43 -18.78
N LEU A 14 -4.60 -0.20 -17.47
CA LEU A 14 -5.54 -0.75 -16.50
C LEU A 14 -6.89 -0.04 -16.51
N LEU A 15 -6.96 1.20 -17.01
CA LEU A 15 -8.25 1.87 -17.26
C LEU A 15 -9.09 1.09 -18.26
N ARG A 16 -8.47 0.60 -19.33
CA ARG A 16 -9.14 -0.27 -20.31
C ARG A 16 -9.42 -1.66 -19.74
N LYS A 17 -8.48 -2.24 -18.98
CA LYS A 17 -8.66 -3.58 -18.40
C LYS A 17 -9.87 -3.65 -17.46
N TYR A 18 -10.08 -2.61 -16.66
CA TYR A 18 -11.12 -2.54 -15.64
C TYR A 18 -12.27 -1.61 -16.04
N GLU A 19 -12.47 -1.35 -17.34
CA GLU A 19 -13.44 -0.37 -17.84
C GLU A 19 -14.85 -0.61 -17.28
N LYS A 20 -15.33 -1.86 -17.31
CA LYS A 20 -16.65 -2.22 -16.78
C LYS A 20 -16.79 -1.91 -15.28
N ASP A 21 -15.77 -2.24 -14.50
CA ASP A 21 -15.75 -2.00 -13.04
C ASP A 21 -15.61 -0.51 -12.71
N ILE A 22 -14.97 0.27 -13.59
CA ILE A 22 -14.86 1.72 -13.46
C ILE A 22 -16.22 2.38 -13.72
N GLN A 23 -16.97 1.89 -14.73
CA GLN A 23 -18.28 2.46 -15.06
C GLN A 23 -19.34 2.20 -13.98
N SER A 24 -19.18 1.17 -13.15
CA SER A 24 -20.09 0.87 -12.04
C SER A 24 -19.80 1.64 -10.76
N GLN A 25 -18.71 2.40 -10.69
CA GLN A 25 -18.34 3.20 -9.51
C GLN A 25 -18.89 4.63 -9.60
N ASP A 26 -19.27 5.20 -8.45
CA ASP A 26 -19.69 6.61 -8.33
C ASP A 26 -18.59 7.56 -8.85
N VAL A 27 -17.34 7.25 -8.51
CA VAL A 27 -16.17 7.96 -9.04
C VAL A 27 -15.37 7.02 -9.93
N LYS A 28 -15.46 7.27 -11.25
CA LYS A 28 -14.80 6.50 -12.31
C LYS A 28 -13.28 6.56 -12.19
N SER A 29 -12.71 5.65 -11.41
CA SER A 29 -11.30 5.70 -11.06
C SER A 29 -10.73 4.32 -10.70
N VAL A 30 -9.40 4.23 -10.70
CA VAL A 30 -8.68 3.02 -10.25
C VAL A 30 -7.47 3.43 -9.43
N SER A 31 -7.38 2.87 -8.22
CA SER A 31 -6.17 2.89 -7.40
C SER A 31 -5.58 1.49 -7.32
N ILE A 32 -4.25 1.41 -7.28
CA ILE A 32 -3.52 0.14 -7.39
C ILE A 32 -2.45 0.07 -6.33
N ILE A 33 -2.54 -0.97 -5.51
CA ILE A 33 -1.48 -1.34 -4.58
C ILE A 33 -0.50 -2.26 -5.32
N VAL A 34 0.73 -1.79 -5.48
CA VAL A 34 1.84 -2.59 -6.01
C VAL A 34 2.69 -3.07 -4.85
N VAL A 35 2.80 -4.39 -4.71
CA VAL A 35 3.68 -5.06 -3.73
C VAL A 35 4.94 -5.57 -4.42
N THR A 36 6.04 -5.65 -3.67
CA THR A 36 7.31 -6.15 -4.19
C THR A 36 7.27 -7.66 -4.46
N LYS A 37 8.05 -8.13 -5.43
CA LYS A 37 8.20 -9.56 -5.73
C LYS A 37 8.75 -10.37 -4.56
N TYR A 38 9.44 -9.73 -3.61
CA TYR A 38 9.99 -10.41 -2.43
C TYR A 38 8.91 -11.12 -1.62
N PHE A 39 7.66 -10.64 -1.62
CA PHE A 39 6.54 -11.33 -0.97
C PHE A 39 6.20 -12.71 -1.54
N ARG A 40 6.84 -13.13 -2.64
CA ARG A 40 6.77 -14.53 -3.13
C ARG A 40 7.66 -15.48 -2.34
N ASN A 41 8.65 -14.96 -1.60
CA ASN A 41 9.52 -15.78 -0.77
C ASN A 41 8.75 -16.19 0.50
N GLU A 42 8.59 -17.49 0.70
CA GLU A 42 7.85 -18.07 1.83
C GLU A 42 8.47 -17.78 3.20
N LEU A 43 9.74 -17.37 3.25
CA LEU A 43 10.39 -16.90 4.47
C LEU A 43 9.83 -15.56 4.96
N ILE A 44 9.13 -14.80 4.11
CA ILE A 44 8.52 -13.53 4.48
C ILE A 44 7.17 -13.80 5.16
N PRO A 45 7.02 -13.48 6.46
CA PRO A 45 5.77 -13.73 7.16
C PRO A 45 4.59 -12.92 6.60
N GLU A 46 3.41 -13.53 6.61
CA GLU A 46 2.16 -12.92 6.15
C GLU A 46 1.86 -11.56 6.80
N TYR A 47 2.19 -11.37 8.09
CA TYR A 47 1.94 -10.10 8.77
C TYR A 47 2.69 -8.91 8.17
N LEU A 48 3.80 -9.12 7.45
CA LEU A 48 4.47 -8.06 6.69
C LEU A 48 3.66 -7.63 5.46
N LEU A 49 3.03 -8.60 4.80
CA LEU A 49 2.15 -8.32 3.67
C LEU A 49 0.92 -7.55 4.15
N ILE A 50 0.29 -8.02 5.24
CA ILE A 50 -0.85 -7.33 5.87
C ILE A 50 -0.46 -5.90 6.26
N SER A 51 0.67 -5.71 6.95
CA SER A 51 1.17 -4.40 7.35
C SER A 51 1.40 -3.48 6.15
N THR A 52 1.97 -4.02 5.07
CA THR A 52 2.23 -3.29 3.83
C THR A 52 0.93 -2.88 3.14
N ILE A 53 -0.02 -3.80 2.95
CA ILE A 53 -1.31 -3.50 2.31
C ILE A 53 -2.07 -2.46 3.15
N ALA A 54 -2.12 -2.63 4.47
CA ALA A 54 -2.80 -1.70 5.35
C ALA A 54 -2.17 -0.30 5.35
N HIS A 55 -0.84 -0.21 5.23
CA HIS A 55 -0.14 1.07 5.06
C HIS A 55 -0.60 1.79 3.79
N GLU A 56 -0.69 1.08 2.67
CA GLU A 56 -1.14 1.64 1.40
C GLU A 56 -2.63 2.02 1.41
N LEU A 57 -3.46 1.27 2.14
CA LEU A 57 -4.86 1.63 2.38
C LEU A 57 -5.00 2.89 3.27
N CYS A 58 -4.08 3.11 4.20
CA CYS A 58 -4.02 4.37 4.94
C CYS A 58 -3.70 5.55 4.01
N HIS A 59 -2.83 5.37 3.02
CA HIS A 59 -2.64 6.39 1.99
C HIS A 59 -3.91 6.68 1.21
N TYR A 60 -4.61 5.63 0.77
CA TYR A 60 -5.87 5.78 0.05
C TYR A 60 -6.90 6.56 0.88
N THR A 61 -7.17 6.12 2.12
CA THR A 61 -8.15 6.76 3.01
C THR A 61 -7.80 8.19 3.38
N HIS A 62 -6.52 8.55 3.38
CA HIS A 62 -6.07 9.93 3.58
C HIS A 62 -6.14 10.81 2.32
N GLY A 63 -6.60 10.28 1.18
CA GLY A 63 -6.72 11.02 -0.09
C GLY A 63 -5.49 10.96 -0.99
N PHE A 64 -4.47 10.16 -0.66
CA PHE A 64 -3.28 10.02 -1.51
C PHE A 64 -3.47 8.91 -2.53
N ASN A 65 -3.17 9.18 -3.80
CA ASN A 65 -3.34 8.24 -4.90
C ASN A 65 -4.75 7.61 -4.95
N SER A 66 -5.76 8.43 -4.70
CA SER A 66 -7.17 8.05 -4.60
C SER A 66 -8.04 9.18 -5.17
N PRO A 67 -9.32 8.92 -5.45
CA PRO A 67 -10.27 9.98 -5.78
C PRO A 67 -10.70 10.84 -4.58
N LEU A 68 -10.30 10.48 -3.35
CA LEU A 68 -10.76 11.15 -2.13
C LEU A 68 -10.03 12.48 -1.88
N THR A 69 -10.69 13.38 -1.16
CA THR A 69 -10.10 14.64 -0.68
C THR A 69 -8.92 14.37 0.27
N ARG A 70 -7.82 15.09 0.08
CA ARG A 70 -6.63 14.94 0.94
C ARG A 70 -6.91 15.45 2.34
N SER A 71 -6.80 14.56 3.33
CA SER A 71 -6.93 14.90 4.75
C SER A 71 -5.64 15.52 5.33
N TYR A 72 -4.51 15.31 4.67
CA TYR A 72 -3.20 15.81 5.09
C TYR A 72 -2.41 16.36 3.91
N LYS A 73 -1.58 17.37 4.18
CA LYS A 73 -0.69 17.98 3.16
C LYS A 73 0.36 16.98 2.65
N TYR A 74 0.94 16.18 3.55
CA TYR A 74 1.98 15.20 3.23
C TYR A 74 1.66 13.82 3.83
N PRO A 75 2.00 12.73 3.12
CA PRO A 75 1.53 11.37 3.44
C PRO A 75 2.11 10.75 4.72
N HIS A 76 3.26 11.22 5.21
CA HIS A 76 3.92 10.64 6.39
C HIS A 76 4.25 11.65 7.49
N GLN A 77 4.00 12.95 7.26
CA GLN A 77 4.33 13.98 8.25
C GLN A 77 3.58 13.71 9.57
N GLY A 78 4.28 13.82 10.69
CA GLY A 78 3.70 13.58 12.02
C GLY A 78 3.25 12.13 12.26
N SER A 79 3.77 11.19 11.47
CA SER A 79 3.45 9.76 11.54
C SER A 79 1.96 9.43 11.37
N VAL A 80 1.24 10.24 10.57
CA VAL A 80 -0.22 10.11 10.38
C VAL A 80 -0.64 8.70 9.94
N VAL A 81 0.12 8.04 9.06
CA VAL A 81 -0.16 6.64 8.66
C VAL A 81 0.02 5.66 9.81
N LYS A 82 1.13 5.75 10.58
CA LYS A 82 1.34 4.86 11.73
C LYS A 82 0.25 5.08 12.79
N LYS A 83 -0.19 6.33 13.00
CA LYS A 83 -1.28 6.67 13.92
C LYS A 83 -2.61 6.09 13.45
N GLU A 84 -2.93 6.21 12.16
CA GLU A 84 -4.16 5.64 11.57
C GLU A 84 -4.20 4.11 11.68
N MET A 85 -3.10 3.44 11.33
CA MET A 85 -2.97 1.99 11.50
C MET A 85 -3.16 1.55 12.95
N LYS A 86 -2.52 2.25 13.91
CA LYS A 86 -2.70 1.96 15.34
C LYS A 86 -4.15 2.18 15.80
N LYS A 87 -4.79 3.28 15.38
CA LYS A 87 -6.19 3.58 15.65
C LYS A 87 -7.13 2.47 15.15
N ARG A 88 -6.77 1.83 14.03
CA ARG A 88 -7.51 0.69 13.44
C ARG A 88 -7.13 -0.69 14.01
N GLY A 89 -6.40 -0.73 15.14
CA GLY A 89 -6.05 -1.99 15.81
C GLY A 89 -4.82 -2.71 15.26
N LEU A 90 -4.10 -2.13 14.29
CA LEU A 90 -2.93 -2.76 13.65
C LEU A 90 -1.60 -2.49 14.39
N GLY A 91 -1.66 -2.00 15.63
CA GLY A 91 -0.46 -1.64 16.41
C GLY A 91 0.49 -2.81 16.63
N ASN A 92 -0.03 -4.00 16.91
CA ASN A 92 0.79 -5.21 17.08
C ASN A 92 1.43 -5.67 15.76
N ILE A 93 0.67 -5.61 14.66
CA ILE A 93 1.18 -5.95 13.32
C ILE A 93 2.32 -5.00 12.94
N LEU A 94 2.12 -3.69 13.11
CA LEU A 94 3.17 -2.69 12.89
C LEU A 94 4.45 -3.00 13.66
N ARG A 95 4.34 -3.26 14.96
CA ARG A 95 5.49 -3.58 15.81
C ARG A 95 6.23 -4.84 15.33
N ARG A 96 5.48 -5.92 15.07
CA ARG A 96 6.06 -7.18 14.56
C ARG A 96 6.74 -6.99 13.20
N SER A 97 6.16 -6.17 12.33
CA SER A 97 6.76 -5.82 11.04
C SER A 97 8.07 -5.05 11.20
N ASP A 98 8.07 -3.99 12.01
CA ASP A 98 9.26 -3.18 12.28
C ASP A 98 10.38 -4.05 12.88
N ASP A 99 10.06 -4.91 13.87
CA ASP A 99 11.02 -5.82 14.52
C ASP A 99 11.60 -6.85 13.55
N TRP A 100 10.78 -7.44 12.67
CA TRP A 100 11.23 -8.46 11.74
C TRP A 100 12.09 -7.86 10.63
N LEU A 101 11.70 -6.72 10.07
CA LEU A 101 12.48 -6.05 9.03
C LEU A 101 13.86 -5.66 9.54
N ALA A 102 13.95 -5.13 10.77
CA ALA A 102 15.22 -4.78 11.38
C ALA A 102 16.19 -5.97 11.49
N LYS A 103 15.67 -7.19 11.69
CA LYS A 103 16.47 -8.39 11.92
C LYS A 103 16.79 -9.18 10.65
N ASN A 104 15.86 -9.22 9.69
CA ASN A 104 15.90 -10.19 8.59
C ASN A 104 16.03 -9.55 7.21
N TRP A 105 15.80 -8.25 7.06
CA TRP A 105 15.69 -7.64 5.72
C TRP A 105 16.95 -7.77 4.89
N ILE A 106 18.13 -7.57 5.50
CA ILE A 106 19.43 -7.71 4.80
C ILE A 106 19.54 -9.11 4.21
N GLN A 107 19.24 -10.15 4.99
CA GLN A 107 19.33 -11.54 4.53
C GLN A 107 18.43 -11.78 3.31
N ILE A 108 17.19 -11.30 3.34
CA ILE A 108 16.23 -11.46 2.24
C ILE A 108 16.71 -10.80 0.94
N ILE A 109 17.26 -9.59 1.01
CA ILE A 109 17.67 -8.87 -0.21
C ILE A 109 19.02 -9.33 -0.75
N THR A 110 19.87 -9.93 0.09
CA THR A 110 21.14 -10.52 -0.32
C THR A 110 21.02 -11.96 -0.76
N TYR A 111 19.93 -12.65 -0.38
CA TYR A 111 19.64 -14.00 -0.84
C TYR A 111 19.45 -13.98 -2.36
N ARG A 112 20.34 -14.68 -3.06
CA ARG A 112 20.23 -14.93 -4.48
C ARG A 112 19.76 -16.37 -4.61
N ASP A 113 18.57 -16.54 -5.19
CA ASP A 113 18.13 -17.83 -5.73
C ASP A 113 19.10 -18.29 -6.81
#